data_AF-A0AAW0SAJ8-F1
#
_entry.id   AF-A0AAW0SAJ8-F1
#
_cell.length_a   1.000
_cell.length_b   1.000
_cell.length_c   1.000
_cell.angle_alpha   90.00
_cell.angle_beta   90.00
_cell.angle_gamma   90.00
#
_symmetry.space_group_name_H-M   'P 1'
#
loop_
_entity.id
_entity.type
_entity.pdbx_description
1 polymer ?
#
loop_
_entity_poly.entity_id
_entity_poly.type
_entity_poly.pdbx_seq_one_letter_code
_entity_poly.pdbx_strand_id
1 'polypeptide(L)'
;MPRVSALRKKKKEVMLKARQCQKRKREESLMTACTPAAAAAASPSATPGSPAATRSPGAVIEVHTGLIVDYTVTSKICVHCKFHDAALRKKRITEEEYDRWKGSHDELCDINYEGTSGGMEAAAAVTMWTRSLEHNMRYMNFVCDGDSSAFRAVKECNNGDGPYGKDYVIEKWDCTNHVAKRLGTGLRNLRKDTYIEVNQSGSRKR
;
A
#
# COMPACT_ATOMS: atom_id res chain seq x y z
N MET A 1 15.29 45.27 3.99
CA MET A 1 14.24 44.25 3.71
C MET A 1 14.33 43.08 4.70
N PRO A 2 13.77 43.20 5.92
CA PRO A 2 13.88 42.19 6.99
C PRO A 2 13.10 40.88 6.75
N ARG A 3 12.14 40.88 5.83
CA ARG A 3 11.21 39.75 5.61
C ARG A 3 11.78 38.60 4.76
N VAL A 4 12.68 38.88 3.81
CA VAL A 4 13.29 37.84 2.95
C VAL A 4 14.33 37.03 3.74
N SER A 5 15.09 37.69 4.61
CA SER A 5 16.01 37.03 5.54
C SER A 5 15.26 36.17 6.56
N ALA A 6 14.08 36.61 7.04
CA ALA A 6 13.22 35.82 7.91
C ALA A 6 12.66 34.56 7.22
N LEU A 7 12.25 34.65 5.94
CA LEU A 7 11.81 33.50 5.16
C LEU A 7 12.94 32.50 4.87
N ARG A 8 14.16 32.99 4.57
CA ARG A 8 15.35 32.14 4.42
C ARG A 8 15.72 31.43 5.72
N LYS A 9 15.58 32.11 6.87
CA LYS A 9 15.75 31.53 8.21
C LYS A 9 14.71 30.42 8.47
N LYS A 10 13.42 30.69 8.24
CA LYS A 10 12.35 29.67 8.35
C LYS A 10 12.59 28.46 7.44
N LYS A 11 13.01 28.67 6.19
CA LYS A 11 13.35 27.57 5.26
C LYS A 11 14.50 26.71 5.78
N LYS A 12 15.57 27.33 6.29
CA LYS A 12 16.70 26.60 6.90
C LYS A 12 16.26 25.81 8.13
N GLU A 13 15.41 26.39 8.96
CA GLU A 13 14.91 25.74 10.19
C GLU A 13 14.04 24.50 9.88
N VAL A 14 13.13 24.61 8.90
CA VAL A 14 12.29 23.47 8.46
C VAL A 14 13.15 22.35 7.86
N MET A 15 14.13 22.69 7.03
CA MET A 15 15.05 21.70 6.43
C MET A 15 15.92 21.00 7.49
N LEU A 16 16.35 21.73 8.53
CA LEU A 16 17.13 21.17 9.64
C LEU A 16 16.27 20.21 10.48
N LYS A 17 15.04 20.60 10.80
CA LYS A 17 14.07 19.74 11.51
C LYS A 17 13.77 18.46 10.73
N ALA A 18 13.60 18.56 9.40
CA ALA A 18 13.40 17.39 8.54
C ALA A 18 14.61 16.45 8.53
N ARG A 19 15.84 17.00 8.44
CA ARG A 19 17.08 16.22 8.52
C ARG A 19 17.25 15.52 9.88
N GLN A 20 16.95 16.20 10.98
CA GLN A 20 17.02 15.63 12.33
C GLN A 20 15.98 14.51 12.50
N CYS A 21 14.77 14.67 11.98
CA CYS A 21 13.74 13.63 11.98
C CYS A 21 14.21 12.38 11.19
N GLN A 22 14.82 12.57 10.02
CA GLN A 22 15.40 11.46 9.26
C GLN A 22 16.56 10.78 10.00
N LYS A 23 17.41 11.55 10.68
CA LYS A 23 18.54 11.00 11.43
C LYS A 23 18.08 10.17 12.64
N ARG A 24 17.12 10.68 13.43
CA ARG A 24 16.54 9.90 14.55
C ARG A 24 15.86 8.62 14.08
N LYS A 25 15.08 8.67 13.00
CA LYS A 25 14.45 7.46 12.41
C LYS A 25 15.50 6.41 11.98
N ARG A 26 16.67 6.84 11.51
CA ARG A 26 17.78 5.95 11.19
C ARG A 26 18.45 5.36 12.44
N GLU A 27 18.66 6.19 13.47
CA GLU A 27 19.28 5.75 14.74
C GLU A 27 18.35 4.80 15.53
N GLU A 28 17.05 5.05 15.52
CA GLU A 28 16.00 4.19 16.11
C GLU A 28 15.89 2.83 15.38
N SER A 29 16.06 2.86 14.05
CA SER A 29 16.18 1.64 13.21
C SER A 29 17.46 0.86 13.46
N LEU A 30 18.53 1.48 13.97
CA LEU A 30 19.82 0.82 14.26
C LEU A 30 19.85 0.16 15.65
N MET A 31 19.00 0.60 16.58
CA MET A 31 18.92 0.08 17.96
C MET A 31 18.01 -1.17 18.11
N THR A 32 17.21 -1.50 17.11
CA THR A 32 16.23 -2.62 17.16
C THR A 32 16.70 -3.84 16.37
N ALA A 33 17.94 -4.29 16.63
CA ALA A 33 18.53 -5.45 15.97
C ALA A 33 18.09 -6.77 16.65
N CYS A 34 16.82 -7.15 16.43
CA CYS A 34 16.36 -8.53 16.52
C CYS A 34 15.21 -8.70 15.51
N THR A 35 15.57 -9.17 14.30
CA THR A 35 14.71 -9.55 13.14
C THR A 35 13.40 -8.78 12.91
N PRO A 36 13.40 -7.72 12.09
CA PRO A 36 12.18 -7.13 11.57
C PRO A 36 11.84 -7.66 10.16
N ALA A 37 10.93 -8.63 10.08
CA ALA A 37 10.20 -8.89 8.84
C ALA A 37 9.15 -7.77 8.64
N ALA A 38 9.10 -7.18 7.45
CA ALA A 38 8.09 -6.18 7.09
C ALA A 38 7.07 -6.77 6.12
N ALA A 39 5.80 -6.71 6.47
CA ALA A 39 4.72 -7.00 5.54
C ALA A 39 4.56 -5.79 4.60
N ALA A 40 4.73 -6.00 3.30
CA ALA A 40 4.61 -4.97 2.27
C ALA A 40 3.45 -5.33 1.32
N ALA A 41 2.24 -4.88 1.66
CA ALA A 41 1.13 -4.95 0.71
C ALA A 41 1.41 -3.95 -0.41
N ALA A 42 1.77 -4.43 -1.60
CA ALA A 42 2.05 -3.58 -2.75
C ALA A 42 0.75 -3.06 -3.37
N SER A 43 0.37 -1.83 -3.06
CA SER A 43 -0.72 -1.14 -3.73
C SER A 43 -0.35 -0.78 -5.18
N PRO A 44 -1.05 -1.26 -6.23
CA PRO A 44 -1.10 -0.52 -7.47
C PRO A 44 -1.84 0.79 -7.18
N SER A 45 -1.11 1.91 -7.21
CA SER A 45 -1.69 3.22 -6.90
C SER A 45 -2.96 3.46 -7.70
N ALA A 46 -4.11 3.53 -7.03
CA ALA A 46 -5.36 3.95 -7.63
C ALA A 46 -5.24 5.45 -7.96
N THR A 47 -4.76 5.76 -9.16
CA THR A 47 -4.91 7.10 -9.74
C THR A 47 -6.37 7.28 -10.17
N PRO A 48 -6.98 8.45 -9.95
CA PRO A 48 -8.32 8.74 -10.46
C PRO A 48 -8.35 8.52 -11.97
N GLY A 49 -9.16 7.56 -12.45
CA GLY A 49 -9.28 7.21 -13.88
C GLY A 49 -8.61 5.90 -14.31
N SER A 50 -7.92 5.17 -13.43
CA SER A 50 -7.37 3.85 -13.77
C SER A 50 -8.43 2.75 -13.67
N PRO A 51 -8.45 1.76 -14.59
CA PRO A 51 -9.35 0.62 -14.48
C PRO A 51 -9.11 -0.11 -13.14
N ALA A 52 -10.20 -0.51 -12.49
CA ALA A 52 -10.13 -1.22 -11.22
C ALA A 52 -9.18 -2.42 -11.34
N ALA A 53 -8.19 -2.51 -10.45
CA ALA A 53 -7.26 -3.63 -10.43
C ALA A 53 -8.05 -4.95 -10.32
N THR A 54 -7.73 -5.89 -11.20
CA THR A 54 -8.38 -7.20 -11.29
C THR A 54 -7.57 -8.30 -10.60
N ARG A 55 -6.28 -8.02 -10.39
CA ARG A 55 -5.31 -8.81 -9.64
C ARG A 55 -4.52 -7.86 -8.74
N SER A 56 -4.27 -8.29 -7.51
CA SER A 56 -3.58 -7.53 -6.47
C SER A 56 -2.50 -8.42 -5.87
N PRO A 57 -1.22 -8.21 -6.21
CA PRO A 57 -0.13 -8.92 -5.57
C PRO A 57 0.16 -8.32 -4.19
N GLY A 58 0.40 -9.18 -3.20
CA GLY A 58 0.92 -8.83 -1.88
C GLY A 58 2.20 -9.60 -1.61
N ALA A 59 3.14 -9.00 -0.88
CA ALA A 59 4.38 -9.65 -0.48
C ALA A 59 4.77 -9.30 0.95
N VAL A 60 5.57 -10.17 1.56
CA VAL A 60 6.28 -9.92 2.81
C VAL A 60 7.74 -9.93 2.49
N ILE A 61 8.44 -8.87 2.90
CA ILE A 61 9.84 -8.66 2.55
C ILE A 61 10.63 -8.49 3.84
N GLU A 62 11.73 -9.23 3.95
CA GLU A 62 12.67 -9.05 5.04
C GLU A 62 13.50 -7.78 4.79
N VAL A 63 13.51 -6.87 5.77
CA VAL A 63 13.95 -5.48 5.55
C VAL A 63 15.45 -5.39 5.24
N HIS A 64 16.27 -6.29 5.78
CA HIS A 64 17.72 -6.19 5.69
C HIS A 64 18.29 -6.80 4.39
N THR A 65 17.80 -7.98 4.01
CA THR A 65 18.23 -8.70 2.81
C THR A 65 17.41 -8.34 1.57
N GLY A 66 16.19 -7.84 1.76
CA GLY A 66 15.24 -7.59 0.67
C GLY A 66 14.66 -8.87 0.05
N LEU A 67 14.82 -10.02 0.70
CA LEU A 67 14.24 -11.28 0.24
C LEU A 67 12.72 -11.31 0.48
N ILE A 68 12.00 -11.90 -0.47
CA ILE A 68 10.56 -12.16 -0.34
C ILE A 68 10.39 -13.40 0.54
N VAL A 69 9.77 -13.21 1.70
CA VAL A 69 9.49 -14.26 2.68
C VAL A 69 8.19 -14.99 2.34
N ASP A 70 7.17 -14.23 1.95
CA ASP A 70 5.83 -14.73 1.63
C ASP A 70 5.23 -13.83 0.54
N TYR A 71 4.31 -14.38 -0.26
CA TYR A 71 3.56 -13.63 -1.24
C TYR A 71 2.18 -14.25 -1.47
N THR A 72 1.23 -13.40 -1.84
CA THR A 72 -0.10 -13.84 -2.26
C THR A 72 -0.55 -13.04 -3.47
N VAL A 73 -1.33 -13.67 -4.33
CA VAL A 73 -1.94 -13.00 -5.48
C VAL A 73 -3.44 -13.08 -5.31
N THR A 74 -4.05 -11.97 -4.94
CA THR A 74 -5.50 -11.88 -4.82
C THR A 74 -6.10 -11.51 -6.16
N SER A 75 -7.16 -12.16 -6.56
CA SER A 75 -7.64 -12.18 -7.94
C SER A 75 -9.15 -12.34 -7.97
N LYS A 76 -9.79 -11.52 -8.81
CA LYS A 76 -11.24 -11.57 -9.07
C LYS A 76 -11.57 -12.19 -10.41
N ILE A 77 -10.54 -12.53 -11.19
CA ILE A 77 -10.69 -12.90 -12.58
C ILE A 77 -9.85 -14.14 -12.85
N CYS A 78 -10.55 -15.19 -13.26
CA CYS A 78 -9.96 -16.34 -13.92
C CYS A 78 -10.16 -16.21 -15.44
N VAL A 79 -9.09 -16.45 -16.19
CA VAL A 79 -9.12 -16.43 -17.66
C VAL A 79 -9.98 -17.57 -18.18
N HIS A 80 -9.89 -18.76 -17.57
CA HIS A 80 -10.69 -19.92 -17.96
C HIS A 80 -12.19 -19.70 -17.70
N CYS A 81 -12.57 -19.16 -16.54
CA CYS A 81 -13.96 -18.73 -16.28
C CYS A 81 -14.45 -17.76 -17.35
N LYS A 82 -13.68 -16.70 -17.65
CA LYS A 82 -14.08 -15.74 -18.69
C LYS A 82 -14.26 -16.39 -20.07
N PHE A 83 -13.41 -17.35 -20.41
CA PHE A 83 -13.49 -18.06 -21.69
C PHE A 83 -14.75 -18.92 -21.77
N HIS A 84 -15.02 -19.73 -20.73
CA HIS A 84 -16.19 -20.61 -20.68
C HIS A 84 -17.50 -19.83 -20.54
N ASP A 85 -17.53 -18.73 -19.76
CA ASP A 85 -18.66 -17.80 -19.71
C ASP A 85 -18.98 -17.22 -21.10
N ALA A 86 -17.94 -16.83 -21.84
CA ALA A 86 -18.11 -16.30 -23.19
C ALA A 86 -18.54 -17.38 -24.19
N ALA A 87 -18.08 -18.63 -24.02
CA ALA A 87 -18.50 -19.76 -24.82
C ALA A 87 -19.98 -20.10 -24.58
N LEU A 88 -20.43 -20.09 -23.33
CA LEU A 88 -21.82 -20.33 -22.94
C LEU A 88 -22.74 -19.23 -23.48
N ARG A 89 -22.38 -17.95 -23.28
CA ARG A 89 -23.14 -16.80 -23.82
C ARG A 89 -23.27 -16.82 -25.35
N LYS A 90 -22.25 -17.35 -26.04
CA LYS A 90 -22.24 -17.51 -27.50
C LYS A 90 -22.83 -18.84 -27.97
N LYS A 91 -23.39 -19.65 -27.06
CA LYS A 91 -23.96 -20.98 -27.33
C LYS A 91 -22.99 -21.93 -28.07
N ARG A 92 -21.69 -21.81 -27.78
CA ARG A 92 -20.65 -22.70 -28.33
C ARG A 92 -20.48 -23.98 -27.52
N ILE A 93 -20.91 -23.96 -26.26
CA ILE A 93 -20.96 -25.09 -25.35
C ILE A 93 -22.37 -25.15 -24.76
N THR A 94 -22.79 -26.35 -24.38
CA THR A 94 -24.04 -26.59 -23.66
C THR A 94 -23.88 -26.29 -22.16
N GLU A 95 -25.01 -26.11 -21.46
CA GLU A 95 -25.02 -25.91 -20.00
C GLU A 95 -24.40 -27.10 -19.27
N GLU A 96 -24.70 -28.33 -19.70
CA GLU A 96 -24.17 -29.57 -19.11
C GLU A 96 -22.64 -29.68 -19.25
N GLU A 97 -22.09 -29.26 -20.40
CA GLU A 97 -20.64 -29.20 -20.62
C GLU A 97 -19.99 -28.11 -19.76
N TYR A 98 -20.67 -26.98 -19.58
CA TYR A 98 -20.21 -25.91 -18.70
C TYR A 98 -20.17 -26.36 -17.24
N ASP A 99 -21.22 -27.00 -16.74
CA ASP A 99 -21.31 -27.49 -15.35
C ASP A 99 -20.25 -28.56 -15.06
N ARG A 100 -20.06 -29.50 -15.99
CA ARG A 100 -19.00 -30.51 -15.87
C ARG A 100 -17.62 -29.87 -15.80
N TRP A 101 -17.34 -28.91 -16.68
CA TRP A 101 -16.08 -28.17 -16.66
C TRP A 101 -15.94 -27.38 -15.35
N LYS A 102 -16.98 -26.68 -14.91
CA LYS A 102 -16.97 -25.84 -13.71
C LYS A 102 -16.68 -26.67 -12.47
N GLY A 103 -17.27 -27.86 -12.35
CA GLY A 103 -16.98 -28.79 -11.26
C GLY A 103 -15.51 -29.24 -11.21
N SER A 104 -14.87 -29.46 -12.36
CA SER A 104 -13.44 -29.79 -12.42
C SER A 104 -12.51 -28.58 -12.25
N HIS A 105 -13.00 -27.37 -12.54
CA HIS A 105 -12.19 -26.15 -12.53
C HIS A 105 -12.16 -25.45 -11.17
N ASP A 106 -13.08 -25.78 -10.27
CA ASP A 106 -13.22 -25.08 -8.99
C ASP A 106 -11.91 -25.05 -8.19
N GLU A 107 -11.20 -26.18 -8.14
CA GLU A 107 -9.89 -26.32 -7.47
C GLU A 107 -8.75 -25.56 -8.17
N LEU A 108 -8.90 -25.25 -9.46
CA LEU A 108 -7.90 -24.56 -10.30
C LEU A 108 -8.29 -23.10 -10.58
N CYS A 109 -9.33 -22.60 -9.94
CA CYS A 109 -9.87 -21.28 -10.23
C CYS A 109 -8.93 -20.20 -9.69
N ASP A 110 -8.49 -19.29 -10.56
CA ASP A 110 -7.71 -18.12 -10.13
C ASP A 110 -8.53 -17.13 -9.28
N ILE A 111 -9.86 -17.26 -9.20
CA ILE A 111 -10.71 -16.34 -8.43
C ILE A 111 -10.64 -16.76 -6.97
N ASN A 112 -10.04 -15.92 -6.14
CA ASN A 112 -9.85 -16.19 -4.71
C ASN A 112 -10.33 -15.04 -3.81
N TYR A 113 -11.00 -14.04 -4.38
CA TYR A 113 -11.56 -12.92 -3.63
C TYR A 113 -12.85 -12.40 -4.24
N GLU A 114 -13.82 -12.19 -3.36
CA GLU A 114 -15.09 -11.56 -3.64
C GLU A 114 -15.15 -10.22 -2.92
N GLY A 115 -15.55 -9.15 -3.61
CA GLY A 115 -15.67 -7.81 -3.02
C GLY A 115 -15.18 -6.68 -3.94
N THR A 116 -14.86 -5.52 -3.37
CA THR A 116 -14.40 -4.35 -4.14
C THR A 116 -12.90 -4.43 -4.45
N SER A 117 -12.44 -3.80 -5.54
CA SER A 117 -11.03 -3.92 -5.95
C SER A 117 -10.10 -3.25 -4.94
N GLY A 118 -10.55 -2.18 -4.27
CA GLY A 118 -9.82 -1.56 -3.17
C GLY A 118 -9.73 -2.44 -1.90
N GLY A 119 -10.60 -3.44 -1.76
CA GLY A 119 -10.52 -4.40 -0.64
C GLY A 119 -9.60 -5.59 -0.89
N MET A 120 -9.16 -5.82 -2.14
CA MET A 120 -8.25 -6.92 -2.48
C MET A 120 -6.92 -6.80 -1.75
N GLU A 121 -6.41 -5.58 -1.61
CA GLU A 121 -5.17 -5.31 -0.88
C GLU A 121 -5.30 -5.66 0.61
N ALA A 122 -6.45 -5.35 1.21
CA ALA A 122 -6.73 -5.68 2.61
C ALA A 122 -6.85 -7.18 2.82
N ALA A 123 -7.56 -7.89 1.93
CA ALA A 123 -7.68 -9.35 2.00
C ALA A 123 -6.35 -10.06 1.79
N ALA A 124 -5.54 -9.60 0.82
CA ALA A 124 -4.17 -10.08 0.60
C ALA A 124 -3.33 -9.94 1.88
N ALA A 125 -3.35 -8.74 2.47
CA ALA A 125 -2.60 -8.44 3.68
C ALA A 125 -3.02 -9.31 4.86
N VAL A 126 -4.32 -9.48 5.09
CA VAL A 126 -4.85 -10.35 6.16
C VAL A 126 -4.44 -11.81 5.93
N THR A 127 -4.53 -12.30 4.69
CA THR A 127 -4.14 -13.69 4.35
C THR A 127 -2.68 -13.98 4.65
N MET A 128 -1.76 -13.08 4.25
CA MET A 128 -0.34 -13.23 4.58
C MET A 128 -0.12 -13.11 6.09
N TRP A 129 -0.84 -12.19 6.75
CA TRP A 129 -0.71 -11.97 8.19
C TRP A 129 -1.12 -13.20 9.01
N THR A 130 -2.21 -13.88 8.65
CA THR A 130 -2.66 -15.08 9.35
C THR A 130 -1.71 -16.27 9.13
N ARG A 131 -1.14 -16.39 7.93
CA ARG A 131 -0.17 -17.45 7.57
C ARG A 131 1.24 -17.25 8.12
N SER A 132 1.52 -16.10 8.70
CA SER A 132 2.83 -15.78 9.30
C SER A 132 3.38 -16.86 10.24
N LEU A 133 2.53 -17.42 11.11
CA LEU A 133 2.90 -18.46 12.05
C LEU A 133 3.18 -19.81 11.37
N GLU A 134 2.58 -20.07 10.21
CA GLU A 134 2.90 -21.26 9.39
C GLU A 134 4.36 -21.20 8.90
N HIS A 135 4.87 -19.99 8.69
CA HIS A 135 6.27 -19.73 8.35
C HIS A 135 7.19 -19.61 9.58
N ASN A 136 6.66 -19.78 10.81
CA ASN A 136 7.38 -19.57 12.08
C ASN A 136 7.98 -18.16 12.20
N MET A 137 7.35 -17.15 11.59
CA MET A 137 7.81 -15.75 11.63
C MET A 137 6.72 -14.83 12.16
N ARG A 138 7.12 -13.74 12.81
CA ARG A 138 6.22 -12.65 13.20
C ARG A 138 6.58 -11.39 12.45
N TYR A 139 5.60 -10.82 11.77
CA TYR A 139 5.75 -9.57 11.03
C TYR A 139 5.59 -8.39 11.98
N MET A 140 6.55 -7.46 11.97
CA MET A 140 6.57 -6.33 12.91
C MET A 140 6.07 -5.04 12.27
N ASN A 141 6.57 -4.78 11.07
CA ASN A 141 6.37 -3.51 10.38
C ASN A 141 5.39 -3.71 9.24
N PHE A 142 4.41 -2.82 9.12
CA PHE A 142 3.45 -2.81 8.02
C PHE A 142 3.67 -1.55 7.17
N VAL A 143 4.13 -1.75 5.94
CA VAL A 143 4.35 -0.63 5.00
C VAL A 143 3.07 -0.37 4.23
N CYS A 144 2.54 0.84 4.31
CA CYS A 144 1.32 1.21 3.57
C CYS A 144 1.26 2.67 3.16
N ASP A 145 0.24 2.99 2.36
CA ASP A 145 -0.13 4.36 2.03
C ASP A 145 -0.74 5.06 3.27
N GLY A 146 -0.63 6.39 3.36
CA GLY A 146 -0.89 7.19 4.55
C GLY A 146 -2.27 6.95 5.19
N ASP A 147 -3.31 6.67 4.41
CA ASP A 147 -4.58 6.12 4.89
C ASP A 147 -4.89 4.81 4.16
N SER A 148 -4.60 3.69 4.81
CA SER A 148 -4.70 2.36 4.21
C SER A 148 -5.73 1.53 4.95
N SER A 149 -6.77 1.12 4.21
CA SER A 149 -7.76 0.15 4.66
C SER A 149 -7.12 -1.20 5.02
N ALA A 150 -6.02 -1.56 4.36
CA ALA A 150 -5.28 -2.79 4.63
C ALA A 150 -4.66 -2.79 6.04
N PHE A 151 -4.04 -1.69 6.46
CA PHE A 151 -3.50 -1.60 7.83
C PHE A 151 -4.59 -1.74 8.89
N ARG A 152 -5.75 -1.11 8.66
CA ARG A 152 -6.90 -1.26 9.56
C ARG A 152 -7.37 -2.71 9.64
N ALA A 153 -7.52 -3.38 8.50
CA ALA A 153 -7.95 -4.78 8.46
C ALA A 153 -6.98 -5.72 9.18
N VAL A 154 -5.66 -5.53 9.00
CA VAL A 154 -4.64 -6.32 9.70
C VAL A 154 -4.66 -6.03 11.21
N LYS A 155 -4.80 -4.78 11.62
CA LYS A 155 -4.90 -4.40 13.03
C LYS A 155 -6.16 -4.99 13.69
N GLU A 156 -7.29 -4.93 13.01
CA GLU A 156 -8.55 -5.55 13.47
C GLU A 156 -8.41 -7.07 13.57
N CYS A 157 -7.80 -7.71 12.57
CA CYS A 157 -7.47 -9.13 12.60
C CYS A 157 -6.60 -9.48 13.81
N ASN A 158 -5.57 -8.68 14.11
CA ASN A 158 -4.66 -8.93 15.23
C ASN A 158 -5.31 -8.70 16.61
N ASN A 159 -6.21 -7.72 16.74
CA ASN A 159 -6.87 -7.39 18.00
C ASN A 159 -7.99 -8.37 18.39
N GLY A 160 -8.50 -9.15 17.44
CA GLY A 160 -9.44 -10.25 17.69
C GLY A 160 -8.70 -11.56 18.02
N ASP A 161 -9.12 -12.67 17.42
CA ASP A 161 -8.46 -14.00 17.50
C ASP A 161 -7.22 -14.09 16.60
N GLY A 162 -6.50 -12.98 16.44
CA GLY A 162 -5.37 -12.89 15.54
C GLY A 162 -4.15 -13.69 15.98
N PRO A 163 -3.22 -13.97 15.07
CA PRO A 163 -2.09 -14.86 15.32
C PRO A 163 -1.14 -14.38 16.43
N TYR A 164 -1.03 -13.07 16.66
CA TYR A 164 -0.05 -12.53 17.63
C TYR A 164 -0.67 -12.04 18.94
N GLY A 165 -2.01 -12.09 19.05
CA GLY A 165 -2.74 -11.62 20.22
C GLY A 165 -2.80 -10.09 20.36
N LYS A 166 -3.65 -9.65 21.30
CA LYS A 166 -3.99 -8.24 21.54
C LYS A 166 -2.82 -7.39 22.06
N ASP A 167 -1.85 -8.03 22.71
CA ASP A 167 -0.69 -7.33 23.29
C ASP A 167 0.35 -6.95 22.24
N TYR A 168 0.25 -7.50 21.02
CA TYR A 168 1.19 -7.20 19.95
C TYR A 168 0.79 -5.94 19.18
N VAL A 169 1.64 -4.91 19.24
CA VAL A 169 1.44 -3.64 18.54
C VAL A 169 2.16 -3.65 17.20
N ILE A 170 1.39 -3.51 16.11
CA ILE A 170 1.91 -3.44 14.74
C ILE A 170 2.38 -2.02 14.44
N GLU A 171 3.64 -1.86 14.02
CA GLU A 171 4.18 -0.56 13.64
C GLU A 171 3.81 -0.21 12.19
N LYS A 172 3.20 0.96 11.99
CA LYS A 172 2.86 1.47 10.66
C LYS A 172 4.00 2.28 10.07
N TRP A 173 4.47 1.87 8.90
CA TRP A 173 5.50 2.55 8.13
C TRP A 173 4.91 3.20 6.87
N ASP A 174 5.27 4.46 6.61
CA ASP A 174 4.85 5.17 5.39
C ASP A 174 5.66 4.71 4.18
N CYS A 175 5.00 4.40 3.06
CA CYS A 175 5.71 4.05 1.84
C CYS A 175 6.49 5.26 1.27
N THR A 176 7.70 5.02 0.76
CA THR A 176 8.61 6.07 0.26
C THR A 176 7.98 6.90 -0.87
N ASN A 177 7.21 6.26 -1.74
CA ASN A 177 6.43 6.93 -2.78
C ASN A 177 5.41 7.91 -2.20
N HIS A 178 4.73 7.55 -1.11
CA HIS A 178 3.77 8.44 -0.48
C HIS A 178 4.45 9.61 0.23
N VAL A 179 5.61 9.37 0.88
CA VAL A 179 6.44 10.44 1.45
C VAL A 179 6.85 11.44 0.37
N ALA A 180 7.30 10.96 -0.79
CA ALA A 180 7.67 11.82 -1.92
C ALA A 180 6.46 12.60 -2.49
N LYS A 181 5.29 11.96 -2.64
CA LYS A 181 4.05 12.61 -3.10
C LYS A 181 3.62 13.72 -2.13
N ARG A 182 3.62 13.45 -0.82
CA ARG A 182 3.30 14.44 0.23
C ARG A 182 4.24 15.63 0.19
N LEU A 183 5.55 15.37 0.08
CA LEU A 183 6.56 16.43 -0.03
C LEU A 183 6.34 17.27 -1.30
N GLY A 184 6.11 16.63 -2.45
CA GLY A 184 5.84 17.31 -3.71
C GLY A 184 4.58 18.19 -3.65
N THR A 185 3.51 17.70 -3.02
CA THR A 185 2.28 18.49 -2.82
C THR A 185 2.53 19.67 -1.89
N GLY A 186 3.27 19.48 -0.80
CA GLY A 186 3.67 20.56 0.11
C GLY A 186 4.46 21.65 -0.62
N LEU A 187 5.41 21.28 -1.49
CA LEU A 187 6.18 22.24 -2.28
C LEU A 187 5.32 22.99 -3.32
N ARG A 188 4.38 22.30 -3.98
CA ARG A 188 3.45 22.93 -4.92
C ARG A 188 2.50 23.91 -4.23
N ASN A 189 2.00 23.55 -3.05
CA ASN A 189 1.15 24.44 -2.25
C ASN A 189 1.94 25.65 -1.78
N LEU A 190 3.16 25.46 -1.25
CA LEU A 190 4.04 26.56 -0.87
C LEU A 190 4.32 27.49 -2.06
N ARG A 191 4.54 26.95 -3.27
CA ARG A 191 4.72 27.75 -4.49
C ARG A 191 3.48 28.58 -4.82
N LYS A 192 2.27 28.03 -4.68
CA LYS A 192 1.01 28.75 -4.89
C LYS A 192 0.85 29.88 -3.87
N ASP A 193 1.09 29.59 -2.60
CA ASP A 193 0.96 30.56 -1.51
C ASP A 193 2.03 31.67 -1.58
N THR A 194 3.19 31.37 -2.18
CA THR A 194 4.25 32.36 -2.45
C THR A 194 4.17 33.01 -3.83
N TYR A 195 3.20 32.63 -4.66
CA TYR A 195 2.91 33.34 -5.91
C TYR A 195 2.23 34.67 -5.57
N ILE A 196 3.08 35.65 -5.22
CA ILE A 196 2.74 37.07 -5.29
C ILE A 196 2.56 37.35 -6.78
N GLU A 197 1.41 37.88 -7.21
CA GLU A 197 1.27 38.41 -8.56
C GLU A 197 2.33 39.50 -8.77
N VAL A 198 3.41 39.15 -9.45
CA VAL A 198 4.32 40.14 -10.01
C VAL A 198 3.75 40.47 -11.37
N ASN A 199 2.94 41.53 -11.44
CA ASN A 199 2.49 42.07 -12.73
C ASN A 199 3.70 42.33 -13.63
N GLN A 200 3.51 42.21 -14.95
CA GLN A 200 4.55 42.33 -15.98
C GLN A 200 5.35 43.65 -15.94
N SER A 201 4.97 44.61 -15.12
CA SER A 201 5.67 45.87 -14.85
C SER A 201 6.46 45.92 -13.53
N GLY A 202 6.61 44.80 -12.80
CA GLY A 202 7.46 44.73 -11.62
C GLY A 202 6.98 45.54 -10.40
N SER A 203 5.70 45.90 -10.30
CA SER A 203 5.16 46.66 -9.18
C SER A 203 4.17 45.83 -8.32
N ARG A 204 4.42 45.80 -7.00
CA ARG A 204 3.55 45.17 -5.98
C ARG A 204 2.27 45.98 -5.83
N LYS A 205 1.09 45.36 -6.00
CA LYS A 205 -0.14 45.88 -5.41
C LYS A 205 -0.30 45.36 -3.98
N ARG A 206 -0.68 46.27 -3.10
CA ARG A 206 -0.72 46.14 -1.65
C ARG A 206 -2.09 45.67 -1.20
#